data_AF-A0A2T4V016-F1
#
_entry.id   AF-A0A2T4V016-F1
#
_cell.length_a   1.000
_cell.length_b   1.000
_cell.length_c   1.000
_cell.angle_alpha   90.00
_cell.angle_beta   90.00
_cell.angle_gamma   90.00
#
_symmetry.space_group_name_H-M   'P 1'
#
loop_
_entity.id
_entity.type
_entity.pdbx_description
1 polymer ?
#
loop_
_entity_poly.entity_id
_entity_poly.type
_entity_poly.pdbx_seq_one_letter_code
_entity_poly.pdbx_strand_id
1 'polypeptide(L)'
;MTREARLGARPTVAGGQAARFPLGSIDGREESAAFLFGVLFNQGQRANQAWLAPGHLRERLGTLEPAELVRIPHEVLEDALRRPKALHRFPGMMARYLRAACELLMRQYEGDARRLWSPPAPASRV
;
A
#
# COMPACT_ATOMS: atom_id res chain seq x y z
N MET A 1 18.70 37.63 -14.87
CA MET A 1 19.28 36.29 -14.63
C MET A 1 18.20 35.38 -14.05
N THR A 2 17.30 34.91 -14.89
CA THR A 2 16.17 34.02 -14.53
C THR A 2 16.57 32.57 -14.76
N ARG A 3 16.57 31.77 -13.69
CA ARG A 3 16.92 30.33 -13.73
C ARG A 3 15.64 29.52 -13.95
N GLU A 4 15.40 29.11 -15.19
CA GLU A 4 14.34 28.16 -15.50
C GLU A 4 14.66 26.80 -14.87
N ALA A 5 13.75 26.35 -14.01
CA ALA A 5 13.77 25.01 -13.46
C ALA A 5 13.36 24.03 -14.56
N ARG A 6 14.33 23.24 -15.05
CA ARG A 6 14.07 22.10 -15.94
C ARG A 6 13.10 21.15 -15.25
N LEU A 7 11.87 21.05 -15.76
CA LEU A 7 10.98 19.94 -15.49
C LEU A 7 11.70 18.65 -15.93
N GLY A 8 12.10 17.85 -14.95
CA GLY A 8 12.59 16.49 -15.18
C GLY A 8 11.52 15.67 -15.89
N ALA A 9 11.96 14.88 -16.87
CA ALA A 9 11.13 14.00 -17.66
C ALA A 9 10.24 13.11 -16.77
N ARG A 10 8.95 13.02 -17.11
CA ARG A 10 8.03 12.03 -16.53
C ARG A 10 8.56 10.64 -16.85
N PRO A 11 8.67 9.71 -15.89
CA PRO A 11 9.04 8.34 -16.20
C PRO A 11 7.95 7.74 -17.10
N THR A 12 8.39 7.23 -18.25
CA THR A 12 7.55 6.48 -19.19
C THR A 12 7.12 5.19 -18.50
N VAL A 13 5.84 5.07 -18.16
CA VAL A 13 5.27 3.81 -17.67
C VAL A 13 5.21 2.85 -18.85
N ALA A 14 6.06 1.83 -18.83
CA ALA A 14 6.08 0.76 -19.82
C ALA A 14 4.73 0.02 -19.83
N GLY A 15 4.37 -0.49 -21.02
CA GLY A 15 3.06 -1.02 -21.36
C GLY A 15 2.47 -2.03 -20.38
N GLY A 16 1.14 -1.97 -20.27
CA GLY A 16 0.32 -2.70 -19.30
C GLY A 16 0.55 -4.21 -19.35
N GLN A 17 1.34 -4.68 -18.38
CA GLN A 17 1.21 -6.03 -17.87
C GLN A 17 0.03 -5.99 -16.91
N ALA A 18 -1.07 -6.68 -17.23
CA ALA A 18 -2.25 -6.72 -16.36
C ALA A 18 -1.80 -7.03 -14.94
N ALA A 19 -2.17 -6.17 -13.97
CA ALA A 19 -1.73 -6.28 -12.58
C ALA A 19 -1.90 -7.72 -12.10
N ARG A 20 -0.80 -8.47 -12.08
CA ARG A 20 -0.80 -9.86 -11.67
C ARG A 20 -1.04 -9.84 -10.17
N PHE A 21 -2.06 -10.54 -9.74
CA PHE A 21 -2.40 -10.71 -8.32
C PHE A 21 -1.12 -11.10 -7.55
N PRO A 22 -0.61 -10.26 -6.64
CA PRO A 22 0.79 -10.35 -6.22
C PRO A 22 0.98 -11.31 -5.04
N LEU A 23 0.04 -12.23 -4.80
CA LEU A 23 0.26 -13.25 -3.78
C LEU A 23 1.07 -14.38 -4.40
N GLY A 24 2.35 -14.08 -4.66
CA GLY A 24 3.39 -15.10 -4.57
C GLY A 24 3.51 -15.55 -3.12
N SER A 25 4.73 -15.61 -2.58
CA SER A 25 4.86 -15.77 -1.13
C SER A 25 4.59 -14.46 -0.39
N ILE A 26 4.13 -14.57 0.86
CA ILE A 26 3.92 -13.43 1.76
C ILE A 26 5.11 -13.40 2.73
N ASP A 27 6.33 -13.36 2.18
CA ASP A 27 7.57 -13.51 2.94
C ASP A 27 8.30 -12.19 3.19
N GLY A 28 7.84 -11.09 2.60
CA GLY A 28 8.40 -9.76 2.81
C GLY A 28 7.40 -8.78 3.43
N ARG A 29 7.93 -7.63 3.86
CA ARG A 29 7.15 -6.56 4.48
C ARG A 29 6.21 -5.92 3.47
N GLU A 30 6.70 -5.67 2.26
CA GLU A 30 5.89 -5.12 1.18
C GLU A 30 4.77 -6.09 0.76
N GLU A 31 5.06 -7.38 0.58
CA GLU A 31 4.07 -8.40 0.20
C GLU A 31 3.01 -8.62 1.29
N SER A 32 3.44 -8.64 2.56
CA SER A 32 2.52 -8.78 3.69
C SER A 32 1.66 -7.53 3.91
N ALA A 33 2.20 -6.34 3.68
CA ALA A 33 1.43 -5.11 3.65
C ALA A 33 0.41 -5.13 2.50
N ALA A 34 0.81 -5.56 1.31
CA ALA A 34 -0.09 -5.71 0.16
C ALA A 34 -1.26 -6.66 0.46
N PHE A 35 -1.01 -7.77 1.16
CA PHE A 35 -2.07 -8.68 1.62
C PHE A 35 -3.05 -7.98 2.57
N LEU A 36 -2.55 -7.29 3.61
CA LEU A 36 -3.37 -6.54 4.55
C LEU A 36 -4.20 -5.46 3.83
N PHE A 37 -3.62 -4.77 2.85
CA PHE A 37 -4.33 -3.76 2.08
C PHE A 37 -5.43 -4.38 1.21
N GLY A 38 -5.22 -5.58 0.66
CA GLY A 38 -6.28 -6.33 -0.02
C GLY A 38 -7.48 -6.59 0.88
N VAL A 39 -7.24 -6.95 2.15
CA VAL A 39 -8.30 -7.12 3.16
C VAL A 39 -9.03 -5.79 3.42
N LEU A 40 -8.31 -4.68 3.59
CA LEU A 40 -8.91 -3.35 3.78
C LEU A 40 -9.77 -2.92 2.58
N PHE A 41 -9.28 -3.15 1.35
CA PHE A 41 -10.01 -2.80 0.13
C PHE A 41 -11.24 -3.65 -0.13
N ASN A 42 -11.39 -4.80 0.54
CA ASN A 42 -12.56 -5.67 0.35
C ASN A 42 -13.83 -5.12 1.00
N GLN A 43 -13.74 -3.99 1.72
CA GLN A 43 -14.86 -3.35 2.39
C GLN A 43 -15.83 -2.68 1.42
N GLY A 44 -16.86 -3.42 1.01
CA GLY A 44 -17.89 -2.90 0.10
C GLY A 44 -17.42 -2.79 -1.35
N GLN A 45 -16.38 -3.55 -1.72
CA GLN A 45 -15.90 -3.74 -3.08
C GLN A 45 -15.88 -5.24 -3.38
N ARG A 46 -16.08 -5.62 -4.64
CA ARG A 46 -16.01 -7.04 -5.03
C ARG A 46 -14.60 -7.56 -4.82
N ALA A 47 -14.48 -8.79 -4.32
CA ALA A 47 -13.19 -9.41 -4.00
C ALA A 47 -12.18 -9.32 -5.17
N ASN A 48 -12.61 -9.66 -6.40
CA ASN A 48 -11.75 -9.59 -7.58
C ASN A 48 -11.17 -8.18 -7.85
N GLN A 49 -11.87 -7.11 -7.48
CA GLN A 49 -11.38 -5.74 -7.60
C GLN A 49 -10.51 -5.35 -6.41
N ALA A 50 -10.93 -5.72 -5.19
CA ALA A 50 -10.20 -5.43 -3.97
C ALA A 50 -8.79 -6.00 -3.98
N TRP A 51 -8.63 -7.24 -4.44
CA TRP A 51 -7.33 -7.88 -4.45
C TRP A 51 -6.39 -7.44 -5.59
N LEU A 52 -6.92 -6.81 -6.64
CA LEU A 52 -6.08 -6.16 -7.66
C LEU A 52 -5.61 -4.76 -7.22
N ALA A 53 -6.32 -4.13 -6.28
CA ALA A 53 -6.06 -2.76 -5.87
C ALA A 53 -4.65 -2.52 -5.28
N PRO A 54 -4.08 -3.40 -4.42
CA PRO A 54 -2.71 -3.24 -3.94
C PRO A 54 -1.68 -3.22 -5.08
N GLY A 55 -1.81 -4.11 -6.07
CA GLY A 55 -0.91 -4.14 -7.23
C GLY A 55 -0.91 -2.82 -8.01
N HIS A 56 -2.10 -2.29 -8.32
CA HIS A 56 -2.21 -0.99 -8.98
C HIS A 56 -1.75 0.17 -8.08
N LEU A 57 -1.92 0.08 -6.76
CA LEU A 57 -1.44 1.10 -5.84
C LEU A 57 0.10 1.13 -5.83
N ARG A 58 0.75 -0.04 -5.82
CA ARG A 58 2.20 -0.17 -5.97
C ARG A 58 2.69 0.45 -7.27
N GLU A 59 2.01 0.19 -8.39
CA GLU A 59 2.34 0.82 -9.68
C GLU A 59 2.26 2.36 -9.64
N ARG A 60 1.33 2.91 -8.85
CA ARG A 60 1.13 4.37 -8.72
C ARG A 60 2.11 5.04 -7.76
N LEU A 61 2.57 4.33 -6.73
CA LEU A 61 3.41 4.88 -5.66
C LEU A 61 4.88 4.41 -5.71
N GLY A 62 5.17 3.34 -6.43
CA GLY A 62 6.48 2.71 -6.54
C GLY A 62 6.82 1.70 -5.44
N THR A 63 6.09 1.71 -4.32
CA THR A 63 6.30 0.79 -3.19
C THR A 63 5.02 0.61 -2.39
N LEU A 64 4.94 -0.47 -1.62
CA LEU A 64 3.96 -0.66 -0.54
C LEU A 64 4.62 -0.85 0.82
N GLU A 65 5.91 -0.54 0.96
CA GLU A 65 6.62 -0.73 2.20
C GLU A 65 6.05 0.21 3.29
N PRO A 66 5.61 -0.30 4.45
CA PRO A 66 4.95 0.53 5.47
C PRO A 66 5.80 1.73 5.92
N ALA A 67 7.13 1.55 6.01
CA ALA A 67 8.05 2.63 6.40
C ALA A 67 8.11 3.77 5.38
N GLU A 68 7.93 3.49 4.08
CA GLU A 68 7.88 4.50 3.02
C GLU A 68 6.49 5.13 2.95
N LEU A 69 5.43 4.33 3.01
CA LEU A 69 4.05 4.81 2.97
C LEU A 69 3.71 5.79 4.11
N VAL A 70 4.25 5.58 5.32
CA VAL A 70 4.08 6.51 6.46
C VAL A 70 4.80 7.84 6.24
N ARG A 71 5.72 7.96 5.28
CA ARG A 71 6.36 9.22 4.90
C ARG A 71 5.69 9.95 3.74
N ILE A 72 4.85 9.26 2.96
CA ILE A 72 4.11 9.89 1.85
C ILE A 72 3.02 10.83 2.43
N PRO A 73 2.93 12.08 1.96
CA PRO A 73 1.85 13.00 2.36
C PRO A 73 0.47 12.39 2.10
N HIS A 74 -0.49 12.67 2.98
CA HIS A 74 -1.80 12.02 2.94
C HIS A 74 -2.54 12.27 1.61
N GLU A 75 -2.46 13.50 1.11
CA GLU A 75 -3.02 13.94 -0.16
C GLU A 75 -2.46 13.17 -1.36
N VAL A 76 -1.17 12.81 -1.33
CA VAL A 76 -0.54 12.02 -2.40
C VAL A 76 -1.07 10.58 -2.39
N LEU A 77 -1.28 10.00 -1.20
CA LEU A 77 -1.87 8.67 -1.06
C LEU A 77 -3.34 8.65 -1.52
N GLU A 78 -4.11 9.67 -1.15
CA GLU A 78 -5.49 9.82 -1.61
C GLU A 78 -5.57 9.99 -3.13
N ASP A 79 -4.73 10.84 -3.71
CA ASP A 79 -4.66 11.03 -5.16
C ASP A 79 -4.32 9.73 -5.88
N ALA A 80 -3.36 8.96 -5.35
CA ALA A 80 -3.03 7.65 -5.91
C ALA A 80 -4.23 6.71 -5.92
N LEU A 81 -5.13 6.76 -4.94
CA LEU A 81 -6.35 5.94 -4.93
C LEU A 81 -7.45 6.49 -5.84
N ARG A 82 -7.50 7.81 -6.00
CA ARG A 82 -8.55 8.55 -6.73
C ARG A 82 -8.33 8.60 -8.24
N ARG A 83 -7.08 8.60 -8.72
CA ARG A 83 -6.74 8.67 -10.15
C ARG A 83 -7.57 7.66 -10.98
N PRO A 84 -8.15 8.07 -12.13
CA PRO A 84 -8.90 7.16 -12.99
C PRO A 84 -8.04 6.01 -13.50
N LYS A 85 -8.50 4.75 -13.47
CA LYS A 85 -9.71 4.23 -12.80
C LYS A 85 -9.48 4.14 -11.28
N ALA A 86 -10.40 4.69 -10.48
CA ALA A 86 -10.25 4.70 -9.02
C ALA A 86 -10.11 3.28 -8.46
N LEU A 87 -9.24 3.12 -7.46
CA LEU A 87 -8.94 1.81 -6.84
C LEU A 87 -9.98 1.37 -5.81
N HIS A 88 -10.79 2.32 -5.34
CA HIS A 88 -11.92 2.09 -4.45
C HIS A 88 -12.99 3.17 -4.65
N ARG A 89 -14.25 2.86 -4.30
CA ARG A 89 -15.35 3.85 -4.32
C ARG A 89 -15.22 4.95 -3.24
N PHE A 90 -14.37 4.71 -2.24
CA PHE A 90 -14.11 5.62 -1.11
C PHE A 90 -12.60 5.91 -0.95
N PRO A 91 -11.96 6.65 -1.87
CA PRO A 91 -10.50 6.82 -1.90
C PRO A 91 -9.94 7.48 -0.64
N GLY A 92 -10.55 8.57 -0.14
CA GLY A 92 -10.07 9.24 1.08
C GLY A 92 -10.16 8.36 2.33
N MET A 93 -11.24 7.57 2.47
CA MET A 93 -11.36 6.62 3.58
C MET A 93 -10.29 5.53 3.52
N MET A 94 -10.04 4.98 2.32
CA MET A 94 -8.98 3.99 2.14
C MET A 94 -7.60 4.58 2.39
N ALA A 95 -7.32 5.83 1.98
CA ALA A 95 -6.05 6.50 2.31
C ALA A 95 -5.83 6.58 3.82
N ARG A 96 -6.88 6.94 4.58
CA ARG A 96 -6.83 7.01 6.05
C ARG A 96 -6.58 5.63 6.66
N TYR A 97 -7.25 4.60 6.19
CA TYR A 97 -7.09 3.24 6.71
C TYR A 97 -5.71 2.67 6.40
N LEU A 98 -5.21 2.87 5.18
CA LEU A 98 -3.86 2.45 4.79
C LEU A 98 -2.81 3.13 5.67
N ARG A 99 -2.89 4.45 5.86
CA ARG A 99 -1.97 5.17 6.75
C ARG A 99 -2.03 4.65 8.18
N ALA A 100 -3.24 4.52 8.75
CA ALA A 100 -3.41 4.01 10.11
C ALA A 100 -2.83 2.59 10.26
N ALA A 101 -3.04 1.72 9.26
CA ALA A 101 -2.45 0.38 9.24
C ALA A 101 -0.93 0.43 9.19
N CYS A 102 -0.34 1.24 8.30
CA CYS A 102 1.12 1.35 8.21
C CYS A 102 1.72 1.91 9.52
N GLU A 103 1.11 2.92 10.12
CA GLU A 103 1.56 3.47 11.40
C GLU A 103 1.45 2.45 12.54
N LEU A 104 0.38 1.63 12.58
CA LEU A 104 0.25 0.54 13.53
C LEU A 104 1.36 -0.51 13.33
N LEU A 105 1.59 -0.92 12.09
CA LEU A 105 2.66 -1.86 11.73
C LEU A 105 4.02 -1.34 12.18
N MET A 106 4.33 -0.06 11.91
CA MET A 106 5.59 0.54 12.31
C MET A 106 5.76 0.62 13.83
N ARG A 107 4.69 0.95 14.56
CA ARG A 107 4.75 1.10 16.03
C ARG A 107 4.87 -0.23 16.78
N GLN A 108 4.20 -1.28 16.30
CA GLN A 108 4.00 -2.51 17.10
C GLN A 108 4.55 -3.77 16.45
N TYR A 109 4.79 -3.74 15.13
CA TYR A 109 5.08 -4.94 14.34
C TYR A 109 6.33 -4.76 13.48
N GLU A 110 7.18 -3.77 13.81
CA GLU A 110 8.40 -3.43 13.06
C GLU A 110 8.15 -3.22 11.56
N GLY A 111 6.94 -2.81 11.14
CA GLY A 111 6.59 -2.67 9.72
C GLY A 111 6.27 -3.98 9.01
N ASP A 112 6.09 -5.09 9.73
CA ASP A 112 5.87 -6.42 9.15
C ASP A 112 4.47 -6.96 9.50
N ALA A 113 3.58 -7.01 8.51
CA ALA A 113 2.20 -7.44 8.73
C ALA A 113 2.07 -8.92 9.10
N ARG A 114 3.05 -9.77 8.80
CA ARG A 114 3.04 -11.19 9.18
C ARG A 114 3.02 -11.36 10.70
N ARG A 115 3.55 -10.37 11.42
CA ARG A 115 3.58 -10.36 12.88
C ARG A 115 2.23 -10.07 13.54
N LEU A 116 1.25 -9.56 12.80
CA LEU A 116 -0.12 -9.36 13.31
C LEU A 116 -0.77 -10.66 13.79
N TRP A 117 -0.44 -11.76 13.12
CA TRP A 117 -1.01 -13.09 13.39
C TRP A 117 -0.01 -14.03 14.05
N SER A 118 1.16 -13.52 14.44
CA SER A 118 2.14 -14.33 15.15
C SER A 118 1.63 -14.59 16.56
N PRO A 119 1.74 -15.84 17.07
CA PRO A 119 1.38 -16.12 18.46
C PRO A 119 2.24 -15.23 19.38
N PRO A 120 1.68 -14.76 20.52
CA PRO A 120 2.48 -14.03 21.49
C PRO A 120 3.67 -14.89 21.91
N ALA A 121 4.81 -14.25 22.23
CA ALA A 121 5.95 -14.96 22.78
C ALA A 121 5.48 -15.83 23.96
N PRO A 122 5.90 -17.10 24.04
CA PRO A 122 5.51 -17.94 25.16
C PRO A 122 5.88 -17.20 26.44
N ALA A 123 4.91 -17.05 27.35
CA ALA A 123 5.16 -16.40 28.63
C ALA A 123 6.36 -17.11 29.27
N SER A 124 7.40 -16.34 29.63
CA SER A 124 8.53 -16.89 30.37
C SER A 124 7.95 -17.53 31.64
N ARG A 125 8.04 -18.86 31.75
CA ARG A 125 7.68 -19.56 32.98
C ARG A 125 8.59 -19.00 34.07
N VAL A 126 7.98 -18.27 35.00
CA VAL A 126 8.58 -17.93 36.30
C VAL A 126 8.54 -19.17 37.18
#